data_AF-A0A7Z2JBU9-F1
#
_entry.id   AF-A0A7Z2JBU9-F1
#
_cell.length_a   1.000
_cell.length_b   1.000
_cell.length_c   1.000
_cell.angle_alpha   90.00
_cell.angle_beta   90.00
_cell.angle_gamma   90.00
#
_symmetry.space_group_name_H-M   'P 1'
#
loop_
_entity.id
_entity.type
_entity.pdbx_description
1 polymer ?
#
loop_
_entity_poly.entity_id
_entity_poly.type
_entity_poly.pdbx_seq_one_letter_code
_entity_poly.pdbx_strand_id
1 'polypeptide(L)'
;MKSPPSDLELLKARLAQARRLLALAQSGLHYATSAFDTERYAEIAGVAQQQLAEMASLQSGDVAALFAPETGYANPKLDVRCAVFNQAGQILLVREAVDGLWSLPGGWADVGVSPAENAAKEVREESGYTVNVVRLLAVWDMLKHGHPPSVFHIWKLVFLGEIVRAGERSGTETDAALFFDVDDLPALSRGRILPEQIRRLSELRNSGEAEFD
;
A
#
# COMPACT_ATOMS: atom_id res chain seq x y z
N MET A 1 8.83 33.64 -13.40
CA MET A 1 8.87 32.41 -14.22
C MET A 1 9.01 31.23 -13.26
N LYS A 2 8.10 30.24 -13.28
CA LYS A 2 8.31 29.00 -12.52
C LYS A 2 9.43 28.21 -13.20
N SER A 3 10.36 27.65 -12.42
CA SER A 3 11.36 26.71 -12.93
C SER A 3 10.68 25.52 -13.60
N PRO A 4 11.26 24.94 -14.67
CA PRO A 4 10.71 23.74 -15.29
C PRO A 4 10.62 22.59 -14.26
N PRO A 5 9.63 21.70 -14.38
CA PRO A 5 9.50 20.55 -13.49
C PRO A 5 10.72 19.63 -13.61
N SER A 6 11.12 19.00 -12.50
CA SER A 6 12.16 17.97 -12.53
C SER A 6 11.66 16.70 -13.23
N ASP A 7 12.59 15.83 -13.63
CA ASP A 7 12.24 14.54 -14.27
C ASP A 7 11.33 13.68 -13.38
N LEU A 8 11.54 13.70 -12.07
CA LEU A 8 10.69 13.00 -11.11
C LEU A 8 9.27 13.57 -11.07
N GLU A 9 9.13 14.90 -11.10
CA GLU A 9 7.81 15.54 -11.10
C GLU A 9 7.06 15.28 -12.42
N LEU A 10 7.77 15.25 -13.54
CA LEU A 10 7.20 14.87 -14.83
C LEU A 10 6.75 13.40 -14.84
N LEU A 11 7.57 12.49 -14.29
CA LEU A 11 7.23 11.08 -14.16
C LEU A 11 5.97 10.88 -13.30
N LYS A 12 5.90 11.51 -12.13
CA LYS A 12 4.72 11.45 -11.26
C LYS A 12 3.46 11.97 -11.96
N ALA A 13 3.56 13.07 -12.70
CA ALA A 13 2.45 13.64 -13.44
C ALA A 13 1.94 12.67 -14.53
N ARG A 14 2.84 12.08 -15.32
CA ARG A 14 2.48 11.08 -16.35
C ARG A 14 1.88 9.82 -15.75
N LEU A 15 2.43 9.35 -14.64
CA LEU A 15 1.91 8.20 -13.90
C LEU A 15 0.50 8.47 -13.36
N ALA A 16 0.24 9.68 -12.86
CA ALA A 16 -1.10 10.07 -12.42
C ALA A 16 -2.10 10.11 -13.60
N GLN A 17 -1.69 10.61 -14.76
CA GLN A 17 -2.52 10.64 -15.98
C GLN A 17 -2.85 9.22 -16.46
N ALA A 18 -1.84 8.36 -16.60
CA ALA A 18 -2.04 6.99 -17.07
C ALA A 18 -2.96 6.19 -16.13
N ARG A 19 -2.75 6.29 -14.81
CA ARG A 19 -3.65 5.66 -13.81
C ARG A 19 -5.08 6.19 -13.90
N ARG A 20 -5.25 7.49 -14.11
CA ARG A 20 -6.59 8.09 -14.27
C ARG A 20 -7.29 7.59 -15.54
N LEU A 21 -6.57 7.49 -16.65
CA LEU A 21 -7.11 6.95 -17.90
C LEU A 21 -7.54 5.48 -17.73
N LEU A 22 -6.72 4.65 -17.07
CA LEU A 22 -7.08 3.26 -16.76
C LEU A 22 -8.34 3.18 -15.90
N ALA A 23 -8.42 3.96 -14.83
CA ALA A 23 -9.58 3.94 -13.94
C ALA A 23 -10.88 4.34 -14.67
N LEU A 24 -10.80 5.35 -15.56
CA LEU A 24 -11.92 5.77 -16.40
C LEU A 24 -12.31 4.70 -17.42
N ALA A 25 -11.32 4.11 -18.09
CA ALA A 25 -11.55 3.06 -19.08
C ALA A 25 -12.18 1.80 -18.47
N GLN A 26 -11.66 1.32 -17.32
CA GLN A 26 -12.22 0.18 -16.61
C GLN A 26 -13.65 0.44 -16.14
N SER A 27 -13.91 1.60 -15.54
CA SER A 27 -15.27 1.99 -15.13
C SER A 27 -16.21 2.13 -16.34
N GLY A 28 -15.69 2.65 -17.46
CA GLY A 28 -16.40 2.73 -18.73
C GLY A 28 -16.77 1.35 -19.27
N LEU A 29 -15.81 0.42 -19.34
CA LEU A 29 -16.03 -0.98 -19.74
C LEU A 29 -17.07 -1.69 -18.87
N HIS A 30 -17.08 -1.40 -17.56
CA HIS A 30 -18.04 -1.99 -16.65
C HIS A 30 -19.48 -1.56 -16.93
N TYR A 31 -19.70 -0.29 -17.27
CA TYR A 31 -21.05 0.27 -17.48
C TYR A 31 -21.47 0.39 -18.94
N ALA A 32 -20.57 0.20 -19.90
CA ALA A 32 -20.87 0.29 -21.31
C ALA A 32 -21.92 -0.75 -21.73
N THR A 33 -22.95 -0.28 -22.41
CA THR A 33 -24.02 -1.12 -22.99
C THR A 33 -23.92 -1.24 -24.51
N SER A 34 -23.14 -0.36 -25.16
CA SER A 34 -22.93 -0.31 -26.60
C SER A 34 -21.56 -0.90 -26.97
N ALA A 35 -21.53 -1.75 -27.99
CA ALA A 35 -20.29 -2.33 -28.51
C ALA A 35 -19.26 -1.26 -28.92
N PHE A 36 -19.72 -0.13 -29.48
CA PHE A 36 -18.83 0.98 -29.88
C PHE A 36 -18.14 1.63 -28.68
N ASP A 37 -18.83 1.76 -27.55
CA ASP A 37 -18.23 2.35 -26.34
C ASP A 37 -17.29 1.35 -25.65
N THR A 38 -17.64 0.06 -25.65
CA THR A 38 -16.76 -1.00 -25.17
C THR A 38 -15.43 -1.00 -25.93
N GLU A 39 -15.46 -0.91 -27.27
CA GLU A 39 -14.25 -0.83 -28.10
C GLU A 39 -13.42 0.41 -27.78
N ARG A 40 -14.04 1.59 -27.64
CA ARG A 40 -13.35 2.84 -27.28
C ARG A 40 -12.69 2.76 -25.90
N TYR A 41 -13.39 2.23 -24.90
CA TYR A 41 -12.80 2.10 -23.56
C TYR A 41 -11.68 1.07 -23.54
N ALA A 42 -11.79 -0.03 -24.30
CA ALA A 42 -10.69 -0.98 -24.46
C ALA A 42 -9.47 -0.32 -25.12
N GLU A 43 -9.66 0.53 -26.14
CA GLU A 43 -8.59 1.30 -26.77
C GLU A 43 -7.93 2.27 -25.78
N ILE A 44 -8.71 3.03 -25.01
CA ILE A 44 -8.19 3.94 -23.97
C ILE A 44 -7.37 3.17 -22.93
N ALA A 45 -7.85 2.00 -22.50
CA ALA A 45 -7.12 1.14 -21.58
C ALA A 45 -5.77 0.70 -22.17
N GLY A 46 -5.76 0.28 -23.44
CA GLY A 46 -4.54 -0.12 -24.16
C GLY A 46 -3.51 1.00 -24.25
N VAL A 47 -3.94 2.22 -24.59
CA VAL A 47 -3.05 3.41 -24.64
C VAL A 47 -2.46 3.71 -23.26
N ALA A 48 -3.26 3.66 -22.21
CA ALA A 48 -2.79 3.94 -20.86
C ALA A 48 -1.85 2.84 -20.32
N GLN A 49 -2.12 1.57 -20.63
CA GLN A 49 -1.21 0.44 -20.33
C GLN A 49 0.14 0.61 -21.04
N GLN A 50 0.15 1.04 -22.30
CA GLN A 50 1.37 1.30 -23.03
C GLN A 50 2.20 2.42 -22.36
N GLN A 51 1.56 3.53 -21.96
CA GLN A 51 2.24 4.61 -21.25
C GLN A 51 2.87 4.14 -19.94
N LEU A 52 2.15 3.32 -19.15
CA LEU A 52 2.69 2.74 -17.93
C LEU A 52 3.90 1.83 -18.19
N ALA A 53 3.83 1.01 -19.24
CA ALA A 53 4.91 0.09 -19.61
C ALA A 53 6.18 0.85 -20.00
N GLU A 54 6.05 1.91 -20.80
CA GLU A 54 7.14 2.80 -21.18
C GLU A 54 7.79 3.46 -19.95
N MET A 55 6.98 3.92 -18.98
CA MET A 55 7.49 4.54 -17.75
C MET A 55 8.16 3.53 -16.80
N ALA A 56 7.67 2.30 -16.74
CA ALA A 56 8.19 1.24 -15.88
C ALA A 56 9.35 0.45 -16.50
N SER A 57 9.71 0.73 -17.77
CA SER A 57 10.60 -0.11 -18.57
C SER A 57 10.15 -1.59 -18.64
N LEU A 58 8.84 -1.81 -18.62
CA LEU A 58 8.20 -3.12 -18.71
C LEU A 58 7.63 -3.34 -20.12
N GLN A 59 7.31 -4.59 -20.49
CA GLN A 59 6.49 -4.82 -21.67
C GLN A 59 5.03 -4.49 -21.38
N SER A 60 4.29 -3.99 -22.38
CA SER A 60 2.87 -3.64 -22.20
C SER A 60 2.01 -4.82 -21.75
N GLY A 61 2.36 -6.04 -22.16
CA GLY A 61 1.73 -7.27 -21.68
C GLY A 61 1.89 -7.54 -20.18
N ASP A 62 3.04 -7.18 -19.60
CA ASP A 62 3.30 -7.35 -18.16
C ASP A 62 2.45 -6.37 -17.34
N VAL A 63 2.30 -5.14 -17.84
CA VAL A 63 1.40 -4.15 -17.23
C VAL A 63 -0.05 -4.58 -17.38
N ALA A 64 -0.47 -5.06 -18.56
CA ALA A 64 -1.83 -5.56 -18.76
C ALA A 64 -2.14 -6.71 -17.80
N ALA A 65 -1.19 -7.62 -17.55
CA ALA A 65 -1.35 -8.72 -16.60
C ALA A 65 -1.57 -8.25 -15.16
N LEU A 66 -0.98 -7.12 -14.74
CA LEU A 66 -1.20 -6.52 -13.41
C LEU A 66 -2.64 -6.04 -13.21
N PHE A 67 -3.33 -5.63 -14.28
CA PHE A 67 -4.69 -5.07 -14.22
C PHE A 67 -5.78 -6.01 -14.78
N ALA A 68 -5.39 -7.06 -15.52
CA ALA A 68 -6.30 -8.04 -16.11
C ALA A 68 -7.30 -8.71 -15.14
N PRO A 69 -6.98 -8.93 -13.84
CA PRO A 69 -7.93 -9.52 -12.91
C PRO A 69 -9.08 -8.58 -12.50
N GLU A 70 -9.00 -7.28 -12.83
CA GLU A 70 -9.94 -6.29 -12.33
C GLU A 70 -11.15 -6.10 -13.24
N THR A 71 -12.33 -6.35 -12.69
CA THR A 71 -13.61 -6.04 -13.32
C THR A 71 -14.44 -5.17 -12.38
N GLY A 72 -15.42 -4.46 -12.92
CA GLY A 72 -16.21 -3.52 -12.13
C GLY A 72 -15.65 -2.09 -12.12
N TYR A 73 -16.21 -1.25 -11.26
CA TYR A 73 -15.75 0.12 -11.05
C TYR A 73 -14.34 0.16 -10.46
N ALA A 74 -13.47 0.96 -11.06
CA ALA A 74 -12.10 1.10 -10.58
C ALA A 74 -12.05 1.81 -9.22
N ASN A 75 -11.39 1.20 -8.25
CA ASN A 75 -11.24 1.71 -6.89
C ASN A 75 -9.75 1.73 -6.49
N PRO A 76 -9.35 2.64 -5.57
CA PRO A 76 -8.04 2.55 -4.95
C PRO A 76 -7.87 1.21 -4.24
N LYS A 77 -6.66 0.65 -4.29
CA LYS A 77 -6.33 -0.55 -3.53
C LYS A 77 -6.25 -0.25 -2.05
N LEU A 78 -6.58 -1.25 -1.23
CA LEU A 78 -6.50 -1.16 0.22
C LEU A 78 -5.30 -1.95 0.72
N ASP A 79 -4.35 -1.24 1.33
CA ASP A 79 -3.25 -1.82 2.11
C ASP A 79 -3.60 -1.67 3.59
N VAL A 80 -3.48 -2.75 4.35
CA VAL A 80 -3.65 -2.72 5.81
C VAL A 80 -2.32 -2.96 6.49
N ARG A 81 -2.09 -2.24 7.58
CA ARG A 81 -0.89 -2.38 8.41
C ARG A 81 -1.28 -2.43 9.88
N CYS A 82 -0.46 -3.10 10.69
CA CYS A 82 -0.63 -3.09 12.13
C CYS A 82 0.61 -2.51 12.82
N ALA A 83 0.43 -1.40 13.54
CA ALA A 83 1.43 -0.88 14.45
C ALA A 83 1.28 -1.57 15.80
N VAL A 84 2.29 -2.35 16.18
CA VAL A 84 2.35 -3.09 17.43
C VAL A 84 3.55 -2.59 18.21
N PHE A 85 3.35 -2.24 19.48
CA PHE A 85 4.42 -1.72 20.33
C PHE A 85 4.66 -2.66 21.52
N ASN A 86 5.92 -2.81 21.92
CA ASN A 86 6.25 -3.50 23.17
C ASN A 86 6.17 -2.56 24.39
N GLN A 87 6.41 -3.10 25.58
CA GLN A 87 6.37 -2.32 26.83
C GLN A 87 7.43 -1.21 26.90
N ALA A 88 8.55 -1.36 26.18
CA ALA A 88 9.58 -0.33 26.07
C ALA A 88 9.21 0.77 25.07
N GLY A 89 8.05 0.68 24.41
CA GLY A 89 7.59 1.65 23.42
C GLY A 89 8.21 1.48 22.04
N GLN A 90 8.97 0.41 21.80
CA GLN A 90 9.54 0.07 20.50
C GLN A 90 8.48 -0.53 19.58
N ILE A 91 8.60 -0.29 18.27
CA ILE A 91 7.63 -0.74 17.26
C ILE A 91 8.07 -2.05 16.61
N LEU A 92 7.13 -2.97 16.41
CA LEU A 92 7.33 -4.21 15.68
C LEU A 92 7.47 -3.92 14.19
N LEU A 93 8.57 -4.38 13.60
CA LEU A 93 8.78 -4.41 12.16
C LEU A 93 9.08 -5.84 11.71
N VAL A 94 8.74 -6.14 10.46
CA VAL A 94 9.08 -7.38 9.76
C VAL A 94 9.99 -7.07 8.59
N ARG A 95 10.88 -8.00 8.25
CA ARG A 95 11.83 -7.88 7.14
C ARG A 95 11.41 -8.79 6.00
N GLU A 96 11.28 -8.19 4.82
CA GLU A 96 10.95 -8.86 3.58
C GLU A 96 12.17 -9.64 3.08
N ALA A 97 12.00 -10.93 2.78
CA ALA A 97 13.10 -11.81 2.38
C ALA A 97 13.71 -11.41 1.02
N VAL A 98 12.93 -10.74 0.17
CA VAL A 98 13.32 -10.36 -1.20
C VAL A 98 14.30 -9.19 -1.26
N ASP A 99 14.14 -8.19 -0.41
CA ASP A 99 14.92 -6.94 -0.45
C ASP A 99 15.66 -6.64 0.86
N GLY A 100 15.39 -7.38 1.94
CA GLY A 100 16.00 -7.19 3.25
C GLY A 100 15.58 -5.89 3.94
N LEU A 101 14.54 -5.21 3.45
CA LEU A 101 14.02 -3.97 4.01
C LEU A 101 12.89 -4.25 5.01
N TRP A 102 12.71 -3.30 5.93
CA TRP A 102 11.77 -3.44 7.03
C TRP A 102 10.50 -2.62 6.82
N SER A 103 9.35 -3.13 7.27
CA SER A 103 8.09 -2.40 7.33
C SER A 103 7.21 -2.86 8.49
N LEU A 104 6.10 -2.16 8.73
CA LEU A 104 5.04 -2.66 9.60
C LEU A 104 4.49 -3.97 9.02
N PRO A 105 4.12 -4.94 9.88
CA PRO A 105 3.39 -6.10 9.44
C PRO A 105 2.11 -5.70 8.69
N GLY A 106 1.85 -6.35 7.56
CA GLY A 106 0.67 -6.07 6.74
C GLY A 106 0.88 -6.20 5.24
N GLY A 107 -0.20 -5.97 4.50
CA GLY A 107 -0.24 -6.14 3.06
C GLY A 107 -1.58 -5.75 2.45
N TRP A 108 -1.89 -6.31 1.29
CA TRP A 108 -3.19 -6.11 0.65
C TRP A 108 -4.33 -6.67 1.51
N ALA A 109 -5.47 -6.00 1.53
CA ALA A 109 -6.66 -6.50 2.20
C ALA A 109 -7.32 -7.62 1.37
N ASP A 110 -7.48 -8.80 1.97
CA ASP A 110 -8.18 -9.93 1.37
C ASP A 110 -9.69 -9.70 1.32
N VAL A 111 -10.32 -10.11 0.22
CA VAL A 111 -11.77 -10.10 0.05
C VAL A 111 -12.43 -11.06 1.02
N GLY A 112 -13.51 -10.62 1.68
CA GLY A 112 -14.26 -11.43 2.64
C GLY A 112 -13.70 -11.41 4.06
N VAL A 113 -12.62 -10.66 4.30
CA VAL A 113 -12.00 -10.46 5.61
C VAL A 113 -12.07 -8.99 5.95
N SER A 114 -12.47 -8.63 7.18
CA SER A 114 -12.53 -7.21 7.57
C SER A 114 -11.12 -6.59 7.61
N PRO A 115 -10.99 -5.25 7.52
CA PRO A 115 -9.68 -4.60 7.58
C PRO A 115 -8.89 -4.91 8.87
N ALA A 116 -9.57 -4.99 10.01
CA ALA A 116 -8.96 -5.34 11.29
C ALA A 116 -8.51 -6.80 11.35
N GLU A 117 -9.33 -7.74 10.82
CA GLU A 117 -8.96 -9.15 10.74
C GLU A 117 -7.78 -9.37 9.80
N ASN A 118 -7.72 -8.67 8.66
CA ASN A 118 -6.55 -8.70 7.79
C ASN A 118 -5.30 -8.21 8.53
N ALA A 119 -5.36 -7.06 9.21
CA ALA A 119 -4.21 -6.55 9.96
C ALA A 119 -3.73 -7.54 11.05
N ALA A 120 -4.65 -8.18 11.78
CA ALA A 120 -4.31 -9.19 12.79
C ALA A 120 -3.74 -10.48 12.18
N LYS A 121 -4.29 -10.93 11.04
CA LYS A 121 -3.80 -12.08 10.26
C LYS A 121 -2.34 -11.86 9.85
N GLU A 122 -2.04 -10.71 9.27
CA GLU A 122 -0.68 -10.39 8.78
C GLU A 122 0.34 -10.35 9.92
N VAL A 123 0.00 -9.74 11.07
CA VAL A 123 0.87 -9.78 12.26
C VAL A 123 1.17 -11.22 12.67
N ARG A 124 0.14 -12.08 12.71
CA ARG A 124 0.34 -13.49 13.08
C ARG A 124 1.26 -14.21 12.10
N GLU A 125 1.04 -14.04 10.80
CA GLU A 125 1.78 -14.75 9.76
C GLU A 125 3.24 -14.32 9.69
N GLU A 126 3.48 -13.00 9.68
CA GLU A 126 4.81 -12.43 9.46
C GLU A 126 5.67 -12.36 10.74
N SER A 127 5.05 -12.24 11.91
CA SER A 127 5.77 -12.06 13.19
C SER A 127 5.57 -13.18 14.21
N GLY A 128 4.54 -14.01 14.05
CA GLY A 128 4.16 -15.04 15.01
C GLY A 128 3.38 -14.52 16.22
N TYR A 129 3.28 -13.19 16.40
CA TYR A 129 2.49 -12.60 17.48
C TYR A 129 1.00 -12.69 17.17
N THR A 130 0.21 -13.05 18.18
CA THR A 130 -1.25 -12.84 18.14
C THR A 130 -1.57 -11.52 18.78
N VAL A 131 -2.31 -10.67 18.07
CA VAL A 131 -2.72 -9.34 18.55
C VAL A 131 -4.23 -9.18 18.57
N ASN A 132 -4.71 -8.35 19.49
CA ASN A 132 -6.03 -7.75 19.41
C ASN A 132 -5.90 -6.38 18.73
N VAL A 133 -6.67 -6.15 17.67
CA VAL A 133 -6.75 -4.82 17.04
C VAL A 133 -7.63 -3.94 17.91
N VAL A 134 -7.06 -2.84 18.41
CA VAL A 134 -7.70 -1.95 19.40
C VAL A 134 -8.47 -0.85 18.69
N ARG A 135 -7.83 -0.17 17.74
CA ARG A 135 -8.42 0.96 17.00
C ARG A 135 -7.63 1.29 15.74
N LEU A 136 -8.22 2.11 14.89
CA LEU A 136 -7.56 2.73 13.74
C LEU A 136 -6.66 3.89 14.22
N LEU A 137 -5.44 3.97 13.70
CA LEU A 137 -4.50 5.08 13.92
C LEU A 137 -4.52 6.04 12.74
N ALA A 138 -4.50 5.53 11.51
CA ALA A 138 -4.39 6.38 10.34
C ALA A 138 -5.08 5.80 9.10
N VAL A 139 -5.60 6.69 8.25
CA VAL A 139 -5.95 6.41 6.86
C VAL A 139 -5.17 7.38 5.98
N TRP A 140 -4.20 6.86 5.24
CA TRP A 140 -3.34 7.66 4.40
C TRP A 140 -3.52 7.34 2.92
N ASP A 141 -3.60 8.38 2.10
CA ASP A 141 -3.45 8.26 0.66
C ASP A 141 -1.97 8.29 0.32
N MET A 142 -1.44 7.17 -0.16
CA MET A 142 -0.02 7.01 -0.47
C MET A 142 0.53 8.06 -1.45
N LEU A 143 -0.33 8.70 -2.25
CA LEU A 143 0.07 9.75 -3.20
C LEU A 143 0.23 11.13 -2.57
N LYS A 144 -0.26 11.34 -1.36
CA LYS A 144 -0.10 12.58 -0.60
C LYS A 144 1.19 12.63 0.22
N HIS A 145 1.93 11.51 0.29
CA HIS A 145 3.16 11.38 1.07
C HIS A 145 4.38 11.15 0.17
N GLY A 146 5.58 11.24 0.76
CA GLY A 146 6.88 11.10 0.06
C GLY A 146 7.23 9.68 -0.40
N HIS A 147 6.25 8.83 -0.72
CA HIS A 147 6.49 7.48 -1.20
C HIS A 147 7.04 7.47 -2.64
N PRO A 148 7.83 6.44 -3.01
CA PRO A 148 8.19 6.19 -4.40
C PRO A 148 6.95 6.07 -5.31
N PRO A 149 7.07 6.41 -6.61
CA PRO A 149 5.96 6.27 -7.56
C PRO A 149 5.43 4.83 -7.61
N SER A 150 4.10 4.69 -7.67
CA SER A 150 3.41 3.40 -7.77
C SER A 150 2.37 3.42 -8.90
N VAL A 151 2.27 2.30 -9.61
CA VAL A 151 1.24 2.08 -10.64
C VAL A 151 -0.17 1.97 -10.07
N PHE A 152 -0.30 1.73 -8.77
CA PHE A 152 -1.59 1.71 -8.08
C PHE A 152 -1.85 3.03 -7.35
N HIS A 153 -3.12 3.38 -7.20
CA HIS A 153 -3.57 4.32 -6.17
C HIS A 153 -3.93 3.50 -4.94
N ILE A 154 -3.33 3.80 -3.79
CA ILE A 154 -3.41 2.97 -2.59
C ILE A 154 -3.84 3.83 -1.41
N TRP A 155 -4.86 3.38 -0.70
CA TRP A 155 -5.18 3.84 0.65
C TRP A 155 -4.60 2.86 1.66
N LYS A 156 -3.86 3.39 2.63
CA LYS A 156 -3.23 2.62 3.70
C LYS A 156 -4.01 2.84 4.99
N LEU A 157 -4.53 1.77 5.56
CA LEU A 157 -5.19 1.76 6.85
C LEU A 157 -4.24 1.17 7.89
N VAL A 158 -3.85 1.97 8.88
CA VAL A 158 -2.94 1.51 9.94
C VAL A 158 -3.71 1.35 11.24
N PHE A 159 -3.70 0.15 11.79
CA PHE A 159 -4.37 -0.21 13.04
C PHE A 159 -3.36 -0.31 14.20
N LEU A 160 -3.80 0.02 15.41
CA LEU A 160 -3.07 -0.28 16.64
C LEU A 160 -3.39 -1.71 17.09
N GLY A 161 -2.36 -2.54 17.25
CA GLY A 161 -2.47 -3.88 17.79
C GLY A 161 -1.82 -4.02 19.17
N GLU A 162 -2.47 -4.76 20.06
CA GLU A 162 -1.93 -5.15 21.36
C GLU A 162 -1.59 -6.64 21.39
N ILE A 163 -0.37 -6.97 21.83
CA ILE A 163 0.11 -8.35 21.90
C ILE A 163 -0.68 -9.12 22.97
N VAL A 164 -1.33 -10.19 22.55
CA VAL A 164 -2.00 -11.15 23.43
C VAL A 164 -1.04 -12.27 23.83
N ARG A 165 -0.30 -12.80 22.84
CA ARG A 165 0.70 -13.86 23.07
C ARG A 165 1.72 -13.90 21.94
N ALA A 166 2.90 -14.44 22.28
CA ALA A 166 3.87 -14.87 21.30
C ALA A 166 3.46 -16.21 20.66
N GLY A 167 4.04 -16.49 19.51
CA GLY A 167 3.84 -17.71 18.74
C GLY A 167 4.96 -17.88 17.72
N GLU A 168 4.86 -18.94 16.91
CA GLU A 168 5.78 -19.18 15.81
C GLU A 168 5.29 -18.47 14.56
N ARG A 169 6.25 -17.99 13.76
CA ARG A 169 5.96 -17.39 12.45
C ARG A 169 5.47 -18.47 11.48
N SER A 170 4.50 -18.10 10.66
CA SER A 170 3.92 -18.97 9.64
C SER A 170 3.86 -18.19 8.33
N GLY A 171 4.88 -18.31 7.51
CA GLY A 171 5.00 -17.56 6.25
C GLY A 171 6.43 -17.66 5.73
N THR A 172 6.61 -17.58 4.42
CA THR A 172 7.93 -17.62 3.77
C THR A 172 8.39 -16.25 3.27
N GLU A 173 7.51 -15.25 3.30
CA GLU A 173 7.75 -13.92 2.70
C GLU A 173 8.63 -13.03 3.59
N THR A 174 8.53 -13.19 4.91
CA THR A 174 9.33 -12.45 5.89
C THR A 174 10.31 -13.36 6.63
N ASP A 175 11.55 -12.92 6.77
CA ASP A 175 12.64 -13.73 7.34
C ASP A 175 13.02 -13.28 8.76
N ALA A 176 12.67 -12.06 9.18
CA ALA A 176 12.88 -11.53 10.53
C ALA A 176 11.69 -10.69 11.03
N ALA A 177 11.46 -10.70 12.35
CA ALA A 177 10.50 -9.84 13.04
C ALA A 177 11.13 -9.35 14.35
N LEU A 178 11.29 -8.04 14.50
CA LEU A 178 12.02 -7.42 15.60
C LEU A 178 11.36 -6.10 16.04
N PHE A 179 11.62 -5.70 17.28
CA PHE A 179 11.22 -4.40 17.81
C PHE A 179 12.35 -3.39 17.64
N PHE A 180 12.01 -2.19 17.16
CA PHE A 180 12.95 -1.10 16.96
C PHE A 180 12.50 0.17 17.68
N ASP A 181 13.48 0.96 18.12
CA ASP A 181 13.19 2.31 18.59
C ASP A 181 12.69 3.17 17.41
N VAL A 182 11.71 4.04 17.65
CA VAL A 182 11.12 4.91 16.62
C VAL A 182 12.10 5.99 16.14
N ASP A 183 13.13 6.26 16.94
CA ASP A 183 14.21 7.20 16.62
C ASP A 183 15.48 6.52 16.10
N ASP A 184 15.58 5.19 16.18
CA ASP A 184 16.69 4.37 15.66
C ASP A 184 16.15 3.23 14.76
N LEU A 185 15.56 3.65 13.64
CA LEU A 185 14.89 2.75 12.69
C LEU A 185 15.89 2.09 11.72
N PRO A 186 15.66 0.82 11.34
CA PRO A 186 16.46 0.14 10.34
C PRO A 186 16.18 0.70 8.93
N ALA A 187 16.85 0.15 7.91
CA ALA A 187 16.54 0.46 6.52
C ALA A 187 15.09 0.04 6.18
N LEU A 188 14.23 1.04 5.92
CA LEU A 188 12.81 0.81 5.68
C LEU A 188 12.48 0.60 4.20
N SER A 189 11.47 -0.22 3.94
CA SER A 189 10.82 -0.29 2.64
C SER A 189 9.97 0.96 2.43
N ARG A 190 10.56 2.00 1.83
CA ARG A 190 9.94 3.33 1.69
C ARG A 190 8.66 3.33 0.84
N GLY A 191 8.43 2.30 0.03
CA GLY A 191 7.15 2.08 -0.67
C GLY A 191 6.02 1.64 0.26
N ARG A 192 6.34 1.02 1.40
CA ARG A 192 5.36 0.49 2.37
C ARG A 192 5.17 1.41 3.57
N ILE A 193 6.23 2.04 4.08
CA ILE A 193 6.16 2.94 5.24
C ILE A 193 7.32 3.94 5.24
N LEU A 194 7.06 5.18 5.69
CA LEU A 194 8.08 6.23 5.85
C LEU A 194 8.51 6.37 7.33
N PRO A 195 9.75 6.81 7.62
CA PRO A 195 10.18 7.05 9.00
C PRO A 195 9.28 8.04 9.76
N GLU A 196 8.86 9.13 9.12
CA GLU A 196 7.96 10.13 9.69
C GLU A 196 6.57 9.55 10.02
N GLN A 197 6.08 8.60 9.21
CA GLN A 197 4.82 7.90 9.49
C GLN A 197 4.96 7.01 10.73
N ILE A 198 6.09 6.32 10.93
CA ILE A 198 6.33 5.52 12.14
C ILE A 198 6.34 6.39 13.40
N ARG A 199 7.05 7.53 13.37
CA ARG A 199 7.03 8.49 14.49
C ARG A 199 5.61 8.97 14.77
N ARG A 200 4.87 9.30 13.71
CA ARG A 200 3.48 9.75 13.84
C ARG A 200 2.56 8.70 14.46
N LEU A 201 2.72 7.42 14.12
CA LEU A 201 1.96 6.33 14.75
C LEU A 201 2.28 6.19 16.24
N SER A 202 3.54 6.42 16.64
CA SER A 202 3.95 6.43 18.04
C SER A 202 3.26 7.55 18.83
N GLU A 203 3.13 8.74 18.24
CA GLU A 203 2.38 9.85 18.82
C GLU A 203 0.88 9.52 18.92
N LEU A 204 0.28 9.08 17.80
CA LEU A 204 -1.15 8.79 17.69
C LEU A 204 -1.58 7.70 18.67
N ARG A 205 -0.74 6.68 18.91
CA ARG A 205 -0.97 5.63 19.92
C ARG A 205 -1.35 6.24 21.28
N ASN A 206 -0.68 7.31 21.68
CA ASN A 206 -0.84 7.93 23.01
C ASN A 206 -1.93 9.02 23.05
N SER A 207 -2.33 9.59 21.90
CA SER A 207 -3.34 10.66 21.86
C SER A 207 -4.79 10.13 21.91
N GLY A 208 -5.02 8.89 21.48
CA GLY A 208 -6.37 8.34 21.29
C GLY A 208 -7.05 8.79 19.99
N GLU A 209 -6.39 9.63 19.19
CA GLU A 209 -6.91 10.16 17.93
C GLU A 209 -6.59 9.25 16.75
N ALA A 210 -7.30 9.47 15.64
CA ALA A 210 -6.99 8.89 14.34
C ALA A 210 -6.73 10.01 13.33
N GLU A 211 -5.75 9.80 12.44
CA GLU A 211 -5.37 10.75 11.40
C GLU A 211 -5.93 10.36 10.03
N PHE A 212 -6.32 11.36 9.25
CA PHE A 212 -6.83 11.23 7.89
C PHE A 212 -6.24 12.36 7.04
N ASP A 213 -5.84 12.06 5.81
CA ASP A 213 -5.31 13.07 4.86
C ASP A 213 -6.37 13.89 4.13
#